data_AF-A0A968CQP6-F1
#
_entry.id   AF-A0A968CQP6-F1
#
_cell.length_a   1.000
_cell.length_b   1.000
_cell.length_c   1.000
_cell.angle_alpha   90.00
_cell.angle_beta   90.00
_cell.angle_gamma   90.00
#
_symmetry.space_group_name_H-M   'P 1'
#
loop_
_entity.id
_entity.type
_entity.pdbx_description
1 polymer ?
#
loop_
_entity_poly.entity_id
_entity_poly.type
_entity_poly.pdbx_seq_one_letter_code
_entity_poly.pdbx_strand_id
1 'polypeptide(L)'
;MFNTIIDAIGAFCAVMLVWCLIRSNMRKPDDKTEAAQMVTEDYIQKITQATGISAYETFCKSAEEWHVPSERINKDFSKYLSSQTIPYYVKDFIRKSRPHIDELYRGKGPSYTDKRLWFFYSLLILLFWGGAVFISLYVLPHIWPEEFRTTIHIGPP
;
A
#
# COMPACT_ATOMS: atom_id res chain seq x y z
N MET A 1 -31.07 -25.46 -6.89
CA MET A 1 -29.82 -25.28 -7.67
C MET A 1 -29.17 -23.90 -7.44
N PHE A 2 -29.95 -22.81 -7.33
CA PHE A 2 -29.41 -21.47 -7.05
C PHE A 2 -28.79 -21.33 -5.64
N ASN A 3 -29.42 -21.87 -4.59
CA ASN A 3 -28.88 -21.77 -3.22
C ASN A 3 -27.50 -22.43 -3.07
N THR A 4 -27.30 -23.58 -3.74
CA THR A 4 -26.00 -24.28 -3.77
C THR A 4 -24.91 -23.49 -4.50
N ILE A 5 -25.28 -22.64 -5.47
CA ILE A 5 -24.31 -21.77 -6.18
C ILE A 5 -23.93 -20.59 -5.28
N ILE A 6 -24.90 -20.01 -4.56
CA ILE A 6 -24.66 -18.90 -3.63
C ILE A 6 -23.78 -19.35 -2.46
N ASP A 7 -24.05 -20.53 -1.89
CA ASP A 7 -23.22 -21.10 -0.81
C ASP A 7 -21.80 -21.41 -1.30
N ALA A 8 -21.64 -21.91 -2.53
CA ALA A 8 -20.33 -22.17 -3.11
C ALA A 8 -19.52 -20.88 -3.33
N ILE A 9 -20.16 -19.80 -3.80
CA ILE A 9 -19.51 -18.49 -3.97
C ILE A 9 -19.13 -17.90 -2.60
N GLY A 10 -20.02 -18.00 -1.61
CA GLY A 10 -19.76 -17.55 -0.24
C GLY A 10 -18.57 -18.28 0.38
N ALA A 11 -18.49 -19.60 0.20
CA ALA A 11 -17.36 -20.41 0.65
C ALA A 11 -16.05 -20.02 -0.02
N PHE A 12 -16.05 -19.79 -1.34
CA PHE A 12 -14.87 -19.33 -2.08
C PHE A 12 -14.39 -17.95 -1.61
N CYS A 13 -15.31 -17.01 -1.40
CA CYS A 13 -15.00 -15.69 -0.86
C CYS A 13 -14.41 -15.78 0.55
N ALA A 14 -14.98 -16.62 1.42
CA ALA A 14 -14.47 -16.83 2.77
C ALA A 14 -13.04 -17.41 2.76
N VAL A 15 -12.78 -18.41 1.93
CA VAL A 15 -11.44 -19.01 1.78
C VAL A 15 -10.44 -17.98 1.24
N MET A 16 -10.83 -17.17 0.26
CA MET A 16 -9.97 -16.09 -0.27
C MET A 16 -9.68 -15.01 0.78
N LEU A 17 -10.66 -14.64 1.60
CA LEU A 17 -10.46 -13.67 2.69
C LEU A 17 -9.52 -14.23 3.75
N VAL A 18 -9.72 -15.48 4.19
CA VAL A 18 -8.85 -16.14 5.16
C VAL A 18 -7.43 -16.29 4.61
N TRP A 19 -7.28 -16.66 3.34
CA TRP A 19 -5.97 -16.72 2.68
C TRP A 19 -5.30 -15.34 2.59
N CYS A 20 -6.04 -14.30 2.24
CA CYS A 20 -5.55 -12.92 2.22
C CYS A 20 -5.12 -12.44 3.62
N LEU A 21 -5.87 -12.78 4.67
CA LEU A 21 -5.56 -12.44 6.06
C LEU A 21 -4.33 -13.21 6.56
N ILE A 22 -4.22 -14.50 6.27
CA ILE A 22 -3.02 -15.29 6.60
C ILE A 22 -1.81 -14.73 5.86
N ARG A 23 -1.95 -14.44 4.56
CA ARG A 23 -0.86 -13.89 3.75
C ARG A 23 -0.45 -12.49 4.19
N SER A 24 -1.37 -11.63 4.64
CA SER A 24 -1.04 -10.30 5.16
C SER A 24 -0.36 -10.40 6.53
N ASN A 25 -0.78 -11.33 7.38
CA ASN A 25 -0.22 -11.52 8.72
C ASN A 25 1.15 -12.23 8.68
N MET A 26 1.38 -13.12 7.71
CA MET A 26 2.70 -13.71 7.41
C MET A 26 3.64 -12.71 6.71
N ARG A 27 3.09 -11.60 6.22
CA ARG A 27 3.84 -10.41 5.81
C ARG A 27 4.03 -9.45 6.99
N LYS A 28 4.39 -10.00 8.15
CA LYS A 28 5.11 -9.27 9.20
C LYS A 28 6.57 -9.64 9.02
N PRO A 29 7.33 -8.84 8.26
CA PRO A 29 8.75 -9.13 8.12
C PRO A 29 9.43 -8.91 9.46
N ASP A 30 10.68 -9.33 9.52
CA ASP A 30 11.78 -8.71 10.28
C ASP A 30 11.96 -7.19 9.93
N ASP A 31 10.84 -6.49 9.76
CA ASP A 31 10.62 -5.29 8.96
C ASP A 31 11.10 -4.04 9.65
N LYS A 32 11.23 -4.08 10.98
CA LYS A 32 11.61 -2.88 11.72
C LYS A 32 13.01 -2.41 11.34
N THR A 33 13.91 -3.32 10.99
CA THR A 33 15.28 -2.98 10.59
C THR A 33 15.36 -2.75 9.08
N GLU A 34 14.73 -3.60 8.27
CA GLU A 34 14.73 -3.47 6.82
C GLU A 34 13.88 -2.29 6.33
N ALA A 35 12.65 -2.09 6.82
CA ALA A 35 11.86 -0.90 6.50
C ALA A 35 12.54 0.37 7.00
N ALA A 36 13.19 0.35 8.17
CA ALA A 36 13.96 1.51 8.61
C ALA A 36 15.14 1.81 7.67
N GLN A 37 15.81 0.78 7.15
CA GLN A 37 16.85 0.93 6.14
C GLN A 37 16.28 1.47 4.81
N MET A 38 15.22 0.85 4.28
CA MET A 38 14.56 1.30 3.04
C MET A 38 14.05 2.74 3.15
N VAL A 39 13.46 3.12 4.29
CA VAL A 39 13.05 4.50 4.56
C VAL A 39 14.27 5.42 4.57
N THR A 40 15.38 5.00 5.18
CA THR A 40 16.58 5.83 5.24
C THR A 40 17.21 6.02 3.85
N GLU A 41 17.23 4.98 3.01
CA GLU A 41 17.68 5.09 1.60
C GLU A 41 16.79 6.00 0.77
N ASP A 42 15.47 5.87 0.88
CA ASP A 42 14.51 6.76 0.22
C ASP A 42 14.73 8.23 0.64
N TYR A 43 15.08 8.46 1.92
CA TYR A 43 15.48 9.79 2.38
C TYR A 43 16.81 10.27 1.80
N ILE A 44 17.84 9.43 1.68
CA ILE A 44 19.10 9.80 1.01
C ILE A 44 18.80 10.21 -0.44
N GLN A 45 17.99 9.44 -1.15
CA GLN A 45 17.62 9.73 -2.53
C GLN A 45 16.83 11.04 -2.63
N LYS A 46 15.89 11.29 -1.72
CA LYS A 46 15.16 12.57 -1.63
C LYS A 46 16.07 13.75 -1.32
N ILE A 47 17.07 13.58 -0.45
CA ILE A 47 18.08 14.61 -0.15
C ILE A 47 18.89 14.94 -1.39
N THR A 48 19.41 13.91 -2.07
CA THR A 48 20.14 14.04 -3.33
C THR A 48 19.30 14.76 -4.39
N GLN A 49 18.01 14.41 -4.52
CA GLN A 49 17.11 15.08 -5.46
C GLN A 49 16.79 16.53 -5.07
N ALA A 50 16.57 16.80 -3.78
CA ALA A 50 16.22 18.13 -3.28
C ALA A 50 17.40 19.11 -3.34
N THR A 51 18.60 18.61 -3.03
CA THR A 51 19.81 19.44 -2.88
C THR A 51 20.66 19.43 -4.17
N GLY A 52 20.44 18.49 -5.08
CA GLY A 52 21.20 18.34 -6.33
C GLY A 52 22.62 17.79 -6.15
N ILE A 53 22.96 17.36 -4.94
CA ILE A 53 24.27 16.81 -4.58
C ILE A 53 24.25 15.28 -4.63
N SER A 54 25.40 14.67 -4.92
CA SER A 54 25.50 13.21 -4.97
C SER A 54 25.32 12.57 -3.59
N ALA A 55 24.97 11.28 -3.57
CA ALA A 55 24.92 10.51 -2.32
C ALA A 55 26.30 10.51 -1.61
N TYR A 56 27.39 10.48 -2.37
CA TYR A 56 28.74 10.57 -1.82
C TYR A 56 29.04 11.93 -1.16
N GLU A 57 28.64 13.04 -1.78
CA GLU A 57 28.75 14.37 -1.17
C GLU A 57 27.94 14.49 0.12
N THR A 58 26.81 13.80 0.21
CA THR A 58 26.02 13.72 1.45
C THR A 58 26.80 13.01 2.56
N PHE A 59 27.59 11.98 2.23
CA PHE A 59 28.50 11.32 3.18
C PHE A 59 29.65 12.23 3.59
N CYS A 60 30.23 13.00 2.68
CA CYS A 60 31.27 13.99 3.01
C CYS A 60 30.73 15.08 3.93
N LYS A 61 29.57 15.66 3.60
CA LYS A 61 28.95 16.74 4.39
C LYS A 61 28.50 16.28 5.78
N SER A 62 27.99 15.05 5.89
CA SER A 62 27.65 14.47 7.20
C SER A 62 28.89 14.11 8.03
N ALA A 63 29.99 13.76 7.37
CA ALA A 63 31.27 13.49 8.02
C ALA A 63 31.97 14.75 8.54
N GLU A 64 31.76 15.91 7.91
CA GLU A 64 32.29 17.21 8.38
C GLU A 64 31.82 17.53 9.80
N GLU A 65 30.54 17.32 10.11
CA GLU A 65 29.96 17.57 11.43
C GLU A 65 30.54 16.62 12.50
N TRP A 66 30.95 15.42 12.11
CA TRP A 66 31.48 14.38 13.00
C TRP A 66 33.01 14.28 12.97
N HIS A 67 33.69 15.14 12.22
CA HIS A 67 35.15 15.11 11.98
C HIS A 67 35.69 13.73 11.55
N VAL A 68 34.94 13.02 10.70
CA VAL A 68 35.32 11.68 10.21
C VAL A 68 36.37 11.82 9.10
N PRO A 69 37.50 11.08 9.15
CA PRO A 69 38.55 11.17 8.14
C PRO A 69 38.08 10.60 6.78
N SER A 70 38.54 11.20 5.69
CA SER A 70 38.11 10.89 4.31
C SER A 70 38.33 9.42 3.91
N GLU A 71 39.36 8.77 4.45
CA GLU A 71 39.63 7.35 4.25
C GLU A 71 38.50 6.46 4.78
N ARG A 72 37.94 6.84 5.94
CA ARG A 72 36.83 6.14 6.56
C ARG A 72 35.53 6.39 5.80
N ILE A 73 35.32 7.59 5.28
CA ILE A 73 34.17 7.91 4.43
C ILE A 73 34.13 7.00 3.20
N ASN A 74 35.26 6.83 2.50
CA ASN A 74 35.34 5.94 1.33
C ASN A 74 35.03 4.47 1.68
N LYS A 75 35.56 3.99 2.81
CA LYS A 75 35.28 2.64 3.30
C LYS A 75 33.80 2.46 3.65
N ASP A 76 33.21 3.44 4.31
CA ASP A 76 31.82 3.41 4.71
C ASP A 76 30.88 3.56 3.50
N PHE A 77 31.28 4.33 2.48
CA PHE A 77 30.54 4.45 1.22
C PHE A 77 30.59 3.18 0.37
N SER A 78 31.75 2.54 0.25
CA SER A 78 31.86 1.24 -0.43
C SER A 78 31.06 0.14 0.30
N LYS A 79 31.02 0.20 1.64
CA LYS A 79 30.14 -0.67 2.45
C LYS A 79 28.66 -0.37 2.21
N TYR A 80 28.30 0.91 2.07
CA TYR A 80 26.94 1.32 1.70
C TYR A 80 26.54 0.77 0.32
N LEU A 81 27.41 0.87 -0.70
CA LEU A 81 27.12 0.34 -2.04
C LEU A 81 26.94 -1.20 -2.08
N SER A 82 27.65 -1.93 -1.21
CA SER A 82 27.62 -3.40 -1.21
C SER A 82 26.55 -4.00 -0.31
N SER A 83 26.30 -3.39 0.85
CA SER A 83 25.44 -3.96 1.91
C SER A 83 24.28 -3.06 2.31
N GLN A 84 24.06 -1.95 1.59
CA GLN A 84 23.05 -0.94 1.90
C GLN A 84 23.07 -0.46 3.37
N THR A 85 24.23 -0.62 4.03
CA THR A 85 24.38 -0.33 5.44
C THR A 85 24.84 1.10 5.64
N ILE A 86 24.00 1.89 6.29
CA ILE A 86 24.23 3.32 6.50
C ILE A 86 24.93 3.56 7.85
N PRO A 87 26.07 4.29 7.88
CA PRO A 87 26.78 4.66 9.10
C PRO A 87 25.96 5.57 10.04
N TYR A 88 26.33 5.59 11.32
CA TYR A 88 25.61 6.37 12.33
C TYR A 88 25.64 7.88 12.11
N TYR A 89 26.76 8.44 11.63
CA TYR A 89 26.88 9.88 11.36
C TYR A 89 25.95 10.32 10.22
N VAL A 90 25.81 9.50 9.18
CA VAL A 90 24.86 9.73 8.08
C VAL A 90 23.42 9.64 8.57
N LYS A 91 23.11 8.67 9.45
CA LYS A 91 21.76 8.56 10.06
C LYS A 91 21.40 9.80 10.87
N ASP A 92 22.34 10.35 11.63
CA ASP A 92 22.08 11.56 12.41
C ASP A 92 21.87 12.79 11.51
N PHE A 93 22.66 12.90 10.43
CA PHE A 93 22.46 13.94 9.42
C PHE A 93 21.07 13.86 8.79
N ILE A 94 20.64 12.66 8.37
CA ILE A 94 19.29 12.42 7.83
C ILE A 94 18.22 12.80 8.85
N ARG A 95 18.41 12.43 10.12
CA ARG A 95 17.47 12.76 11.20
C ARG A 95 17.32 14.28 11.36
N LYS A 96 18.39 15.05 11.24
CA LYS A 96 18.36 16.52 11.30
C LYS A 96 17.74 17.14 10.05
N SER A 97 17.96 16.56 8.87
CA SER A 97 17.45 17.10 7.61
C SER A 97 15.98 16.73 7.33
N ARG A 98 15.46 15.66 7.95
CA ARG A 98 14.06 15.20 7.82
C ARG A 98 13.01 16.31 7.84
N PRO A 99 12.92 17.19 8.87
CA PRO A 99 11.87 18.21 8.91
C PRO A 99 11.91 19.16 7.71
N HIS A 100 13.10 19.48 7.21
CA HIS A 100 13.27 20.39 6.08
C HIS A 100 12.88 19.72 4.75
N ILE A 101 13.20 18.43 4.57
CA ILE A 101 12.82 17.66 3.39
C ILE A 101 11.32 17.36 3.42
N ASP A 102 10.78 17.02 4.58
CA ASP A 102 9.36 16.72 4.74
C ASP A 102 8.52 17.95 4.38
N GLU A 103 8.95 19.16 4.73
CA GLU A 103 8.30 20.41 4.31
C GLU A 103 8.37 20.60 2.78
N LEU A 104 9.53 20.34 2.17
CA LEU A 104 9.74 20.43 0.72
C LEU A 104 8.87 19.42 -0.06
N TYR A 105 8.71 18.21 0.47
CA TYR A 105 7.95 17.13 -0.14
C TYR A 105 6.47 17.07 0.31
N ARG A 106 6.05 17.82 1.34
CA ARG A 106 4.64 17.90 1.76
C ARG A 106 3.75 18.48 0.66
N GLY A 107 4.30 19.29 -0.24
CA GLY A 107 3.62 19.75 -1.45
C GLY A 107 3.52 18.70 -2.57
N LYS A 108 4.18 17.54 -2.40
CA LYS A 108 4.39 16.51 -3.42
C LYS A 108 4.17 15.11 -2.82
N GLY A 109 3.04 14.92 -2.15
CA GLY A 109 2.70 13.66 -1.47
C GLY A 109 2.68 12.42 -2.40
N PRO A 110 3.03 11.22 -1.89
CA PRO A 110 3.28 10.04 -2.70
C PRO A 110 1.98 9.42 -3.22
N SER A 111 1.72 9.68 -4.51
CA SER A 111 0.65 9.14 -5.35
C SER A 111 0.67 7.60 -5.55
N TYR A 112 1.46 6.83 -4.78
CA TYR A 112 1.69 5.41 -5.08
C TYR A 112 0.84 4.44 -4.24
N THR A 113 0.67 4.69 -2.94
CA THR A 113 -0.17 3.86 -2.06
C THR A 113 -1.66 4.06 -2.31
N ASP A 114 -2.06 5.26 -2.74
CA ASP A 114 -3.46 5.56 -3.06
C ASP A 114 -3.96 4.75 -4.26
N LYS A 115 -3.17 4.59 -5.31
CA LYS A 115 -3.64 3.94 -6.55
C LYS A 115 -4.03 2.48 -6.32
N ARG A 116 -3.19 1.73 -5.60
CA ARG A 116 -3.45 0.31 -5.33
C ARG A 116 -4.65 0.14 -4.40
N LEU A 117 -4.76 1.00 -3.39
CA LEU A 117 -5.90 1.03 -2.47
C LEU A 117 -7.20 1.41 -3.20
N TRP A 118 -7.13 2.37 -4.11
CA TRP A 118 -8.26 2.80 -4.94
C TRP A 118 -8.73 1.68 -5.89
N PHE A 119 -7.81 0.92 -6.47
CA PHE A 119 -8.16 -0.29 -7.23
C PHE A 119 -8.88 -1.33 -6.37
N PHE A 120 -8.42 -1.56 -5.13
CA PHE A 120 -9.09 -2.47 -4.21
C PHE A 120 -10.51 -2.02 -3.86
N TYR A 121 -10.70 -0.74 -3.51
CA TYR A 121 -12.02 -0.21 -3.20
C TYR A 121 -12.95 -0.18 -4.41
N SER A 122 -12.45 0.13 -5.60
CA SER A 122 -13.22 0.08 -6.85
C SER A 122 -13.73 -1.34 -7.12
N LEU A 123 -12.87 -2.35 -6.96
CA LEU A 123 -13.25 -3.75 -7.15
C LEU A 123 -14.24 -4.23 -6.08
N LEU A 124 -14.07 -3.80 -4.82
CA LEU A 124 -14.99 -4.11 -3.73
C LEU A 124 -16.38 -3.50 -3.98
N ILE A 125 -16.43 -2.24 -4.41
CA ILE A 125 -17.68 -1.55 -4.75
C ILE A 125 -18.35 -2.21 -5.95
N LEU A 126 -17.60 -2.55 -7.01
CA LEU A 126 -18.12 -3.25 -8.19
C LEU A 126 -18.73 -4.61 -7.79
N LEU A 127 -18.08 -5.33 -6.89
CA LEU A 127 -18.54 -6.63 -6.42
C LEU A 127 -19.81 -6.50 -5.56
N PHE A 128 -19.89 -5.49 -4.70
CA PHE A 128 -21.09 -5.20 -3.92
C PHE A 128 -22.27 -4.72 -4.78
N TRP A 129 -22.02 -3.81 -5.71
CA TRP A 129 -23.05 -3.31 -6.62
C TRP A 129 -23.53 -4.38 -7.60
N GLY A 130 -22.60 -5.13 -8.20
CA GLY A 130 -22.91 -6.25 -9.08
C GLY A 130 -23.67 -7.36 -8.36
N GLY A 131 -23.25 -7.71 -7.14
CA GLY A 131 -23.93 -8.67 -6.29
C GLY A 131 -25.34 -8.22 -5.90
N ALA A 132 -25.53 -6.96 -5.51
CA ALA A 132 -26.84 -6.42 -5.13
C ALA A 132 -27.83 -6.39 -6.30
N VAL A 133 -27.38 -5.99 -7.49
CA VAL A 133 -28.20 -6.01 -8.72
C VAL A 133 -28.57 -7.44 -9.09
N PHE A 134 -27.62 -8.38 -8.98
CA PHE A 134 -27.86 -9.79 -9.28
C PHE A 134 -28.88 -10.42 -8.31
N ILE A 135 -28.77 -10.13 -7.01
CA ILE A 135 -29.76 -10.56 -6.01
C ILE A 135 -31.13 -9.95 -6.31
N SER A 136 -31.19 -8.67 -6.68
CA SER A 136 -32.45 -7.97 -6.98
C SER A 136 -33.14 -8.49 -8.25
N LEU A 137 -32.38 -8.92 -9.27
CA LEU A 137 -32.93 -9.42 -10.53
C LEU A 137 -33.26 -10.91 -10.52
N TYR A 138 -32.56 -11.73 -9.74
CA TYR A 138 -32.72 -13.19 -9.79
C TYR A 138 -33.37 -13.79 -8.54
N VAL A 139 -33.19 -13.17 -7.36
CA VAL A 139 -33.75 -13.68 -6.10
C VAL A 139 -35.12 -13.06 -5.85
N LEU A 140 -35.28 -11.76 -6.11
CA LEU A 140 -36.54 -11.04 -5.89
C LEU A 140 -37.74 -11.59 -6.69
N PRO A 141 -37.64 -11.91 -8.00
CA PRO A 141 -38.75 -12.50 -8.73
C PRO A 141 -39.01 -13.97 -8.38
N HIS A 142 -38.08 -14.66 -7.73
CA HIS A 142 -38.28 -16.03 -7.29
C HIS A 142 -38.95 -16.12 -5.90
N ILE A 143 -38.77 -15.09 -5.06
CA ILE A 143 -39.45 -14.96 -3.76
C ILE A 143 -40.85 -14.38 -3.91
N TRP A 144 -41.19 -13.76 -5.05
CA TRP A 144 -42.51 -13.16 -5.26
C TRP A 144 -43.60 -14.25 -5.25
N PRO A 145 -44.50 -14.28 -4.26
CA PRO A 145 -45.57 -15.27 -4.19
C PRO A 145 -46.59 -15.00 -5.31
N GLU A 146 -47.10 -16.08 -5.91
CA GLU A 146 -48.09 -16.07 -7.02
C GLU A 146 -49.41 -15.33 -6.70
N GLU A 147 -49.59 -14.84 -5.47
CA GLU A 147 -50.80 -14.10 -5.04
C GLU A 147 -50.96 -12.72 -5.69
N PHE A 148 -49.89 -12.14 -6.28
CA PHE A 148 -49.96 -10.81 -6.91
C PHE A 148 -50.14 -10.84 -8.44
N ARG A 149 -50.15 -12.01 -9.08
CA ARG A 149 -50.38 -12.10 -10.54
C ARG A 149 -51.85 -12.02 -10.93
N THR A 150 -52.78 -12.32 -10.02
CA THR A 150 -54.22 -12.37 -10.30
C THR A 150 -54.93 -11.02 -10.20
N THR A 151 -54.31 -10.00 -9.59
CA THR A 151 -54.96 -8.69 -9.41
C THR A 151 -54.84 -7.74 -10.60
N ILE A 152 -54.04 -8.07 -11.63
CA ILE A 152 -53.83 -7.17 -12.80
C ILE A 152 -54.69 -7.58 -14.01
N HIS A 153 -55.43 -8.70 -13.96
CA HIS A 153 -56.25 -9.16 -15.08
C HIS A 153 -57.76 -8.92 -14.85
N ILE A 154 -58.16 -7.67 -14.61
CA ILE A 154 -59.57 -7.24 -14.80
C ILE A 154 -59.59 -6.33 -16.03
N GLY A 155 -59.68 -6.99 -17.20
CA GLY A 155 -60.13 -6.39 -18.46
C GLY A 155 -61.66 -6.29 -18.50
N PRO A 156 -62.22 -5.58 -19.50
CA PRO A 156 -63.33 -4.63 -19.35
C PRO A 156 -64.74 -5.26 -19.37
N PRO A 157 -65.78 -4.54 -18.92
CA PRO A 157 -67.17 -4.87 -19.24
C PRO A 157 -67.54 -4.55 -20.70
#